data_AF-A0A5C1AGI6-F1
#
_entry.id   AF-A0A5C1AGI6-F1
#
_cell.length_a   1.000
_cell.length_b   1.000
_cell.length_c   1.000
_cell.angle_alpha   90.00
_cell.angle_beta   90.00
_cell.angle_gamma   90.00
#
_symmetry.space_group_name_H-M   'P 1'
#
loop_
_entity.id
_entity.type
_entity.pdbx_description
1 polymer ?
#
loop_
_entity_poly.entity_id
_entity_poly.type
_entity_poly.pdbx_seq_one_letter_code
_entity_poly.pdbx_strand_id
1 'polypeptide(L)'
;MPIAPPSVKPLGTKYRPKPSSTARGYGHEHRKQRSRILDEQPLCQVCRNAFSTDLHHVDLNPHNHADGNVLAVCETCHHSVLHRR
;
A
#
# COMPACT_ATOMS: atom_id res chain seq x y z
N MET A 1 -41.19 30.58 24.42
CA MET A 1 -41.42 29.96 23.10
C MET A 1 -40.18 29.16 22.75
N PRO A 2 -40.18 27.82 22.73
CA PRO A 2 -38.99 27.07 22.33
C PRO A 2 -38.83 27.15 20.80
N ILE A 3 -37.65 27.57 20.35
CA ILE A 3 -37.28 27.61 18.94
C ILE A 3 -36.97 26.17 18.52
N ALA A 4 -37.65 25.67 17.50
CA ALA A 4 -37.40 24.34 16.95
C ALA A 4 -35.97 24.26 16.36
N PRO A 5 -35.24 23.15 16.57
CA PRO A 5 -33.91 22.98 16.00
C PRO A 5 -33.98 22.89 14.47
N PRO A 6 -32.96 23.38 13.74
CA PRO A 6 -32.93 23.29 12.29
C PRO A 6 -32.85 21.83 11.84
N SER A 7 -33.70 21.48 10.87
CA SER A 7 -33.76 20.15 10.27
C SER A 7 -32.53 19.93 9.39
N VAL A 8 -31.52 19.24 9.93
CA VAL A 8 -30.35 18.78 9.17
C VAL A 8 -30.78 17.64 8.24
N LYS A 9 -30.76 17.89 6.93
CA LYS A 9 -30.95 16.85 5.93
C LYS A 9 -29.77 15.87 6.03
N PRO A 10 -30.00 14.55 6.14
CA PRO A 10 -28.89 13.60 6.14
C PRO A 10 -28.16 13.69 4.80
N LEU A 11 -26.84 13.95 4.84
CA LEU A 11 -26.00 13.77 3.66
C LEU A 11 -26.02 12.30 3.30
N GLY A 12 -26.86 11.94 2.32
CA GLY A 12 -26.89 10.63 1.71
C GLY A 12 -25.53 10.34 1.08
N THR A 13 -24.63 9.74 1.86
CA THR A 13 -23.35 9.25 1.34
C THR A 13 -23.63 7.91 0.68
N LYS A 14 -23.49 7.85 -0.63
CA LYS A 14 -23.44 6.59 -1.37
C LYS A 14 -22.15 5.87 -0.96
N TYR A 15 -22.19 5.15 0.16
CA TYR A 15 -21.07 4.38 0.67
C TYR A 15 -20.73 3.28 -0.33
N ARG A 16 -19.67 3.47 -1.12
CA ARG A 16 -19.10 2.40 -1.93
C ARG A 16 -18.17 1.59 -1.02
N PRO A 17 -18.43 0.31 -0.76
CA PRO A 17 -17.55 -0.50 0.04
C PRO A 17 -16.16 -0.55 -0.60
N LYS A 18 -15.12 -0.31 0.20
CA LYS A 18 -13.73 -0.44 -0.27
C LYS A 18 -13.46 -1.90 -0.62
N PRO A 19 -12.71 -2.17 -1.71
CA PRO A 19 -12.29 -3.54 -2.05
C PRO A 19 -11.47 -4.14 -0.90
N SER A 20 -11.57 -5.46 -0.72
CA SER A 20 -10.83 -6.20 0.32
C SER A 20 -9.32 -6.06 0.14
N SER A 21 -8.54 -6.29 1.20
CA SER A 21 -7.07 -6.24 1.13
C SER A 21 -6.50 -7.14 0.04
N THR A 22 -7.09 -8.34 -0.14
CA THR A 22 -6.71 -9.27 -1.22
C THR A 22 -7.05 -8.71 -2.59
N ALA A 23 -8.24 -8.14 -2.77
CA ALA A 23 -8.63 -7.51 -4.04
C ALA A 23 -7.74 -6.30 -4.38
N ARG A 24 -7.06 -5.72 -3.40
CA ARG A 24 -6.07 -4.65 -3.56
C ARG A 24 -4.63 -5.14 -3.78
N GLY A 25 -4.38 -6.45 -3.77
CA GLY A 25 -3.05 -7.04 -3.94
C GLY A 25 -2.32 -7.41 -2.63
N TYR A 26 -2.85 -7.08 -1.45
CA TYR A 26 -2.22 -7.39 -0.15
C TYR A 26 -2.62 -8.78 0.40
N GLY A 27 -2.83 -9.74 -0.50
CA GLY A 27 -3.28 -11.10 -0.18
C GLY A 27 -2.26 -11.95 0.57
N HIS A 28 -2.59 -13.22 0.78
CA HIS A 28 -1.69 -14.19 1.43
C HIS A 28 -0.36 -14.35 0.66
N GLU A 29 -0.43 -14.45 -0.67
CA GLU A 29 0.76 -14.61 -1.53
C GLU A 29 1.71 -13.43 -1.38
N HIS A 30 1.19 -12.20 -1.45
CA HIS A 30 1.96 -10.99 -1.21
C HIS A 30 2.63 -11.00 0.18
N ARG A 31 1.91 -11.38 1.25
CA ARG A 31 2.52 -11.45 2.60
C ARG A 31 3.65 -12.47 2.67
N LYS A 32 3.46 -13.65 2.06
CA LYS A 32 4.48 -14.72 2.03
C LYS A 32 5.72 -14.26 1.24
N GLN A 33 5.52 -13.67 0.07
CA GLN A 33 6.60 -13.13 -0.75
C GLN A 33 7.34 -12.01 -0.01
N ARG A 34 6.60 -11.06 0.56
CA ARG A 34 7.17 -9.93 1.31
C ARG A 34 8.06 -10.40 2.45
N SER A 35 7.60 -11.35 3.27
CA SER A 35 8.43 -11.87 4.36
C SER A 35 9.76 -12.41 3.84
N ARG A 36 9.70 -13.31 2.84
CA ARG A 36 10.91 -13.93 2.28
C ARG A 36 11.87 -12.92 1.69
N ILE A 37 11.39 -11.99 0.87
CA ILE A 37 12.26 -11.03 0.18
C ILE A 37 12.88 -10.03 1.17
N LEU A 38 12.15 -9.61 2.20
CA LEU A 38 12.71 -8.73 3.24
C LEU A 38 13.78 -9.44 4.07
N ASP A 39 13.64 -10.75 4.31
CA ASP A 39 14.66 -11.56 4.97
C ASP A 39 15.91 -11.75 4.09
N GLU A 40 15.73 -12.01 2.79
CA GLU A 40 16.83 -12.16 1.82
C GLU A 40 17.53 -10.84 1.51
N GLN A 41 16.80 -9.72 1.54
CA GLN A 41 17.26 -8.40 1.13
C GLN A 41 16.97 -7.34 2.20
N PRO A 42 17.69 -7.40 3.33
CA PRO A 42 17.39 -6.57 4.49
C PRO A 42 17.69 -5.09 4.27
N LEU A 43 18.53 -4.72 3.30
CA LEU A 43 18.85 -3.32 3.01
C LEU A 43 18.08 -2.81 1.79
N CYS A 44 17.65 -1.55 1.89
CA CYS A 44 16.96 -0.85 0.81
C CYS A 44 17.82 -0.84 -0.45
N GLN A 45 17.30 -1.38 -1.55
CA GLN A 45 18.02 -1.49 -2.82
C GLN A 45 18.26 -0.13 -3.50
N VAL A 46 17.55 0.92 -3.09
CA VAL A 46 17.72 2.28 -3.64
C VAL A 46 18.83 3.03 -2.91
N CYS A 47 18.71 3.21 -1.59
CA CYS A 47 19.64 4.05 -0.83
C CYS A 47 20.76 3.27 -0.14
N ARG A 48 20.60 1.96 0.07
CA ARG A 48 21.54 1.08 0.80
C ARG A 48 21.93 1.53 2.20
N ASN A 49 21.18 2.47 2.79
CA ASN A 49 21.48 3.09 4.09
C ASN A 49 20.38 2.83 5.15
N ALA A 50 19.28 2.20 4.75
CA ALA A 50 18.16 1.89 5.63
C ALA A 50 17.69 0.45 5.39
N PHE A 51 17.04 -0.14 6.39
CA PHE A 51 16.40 -1.43 6.22
C PHE A 51 15.23 -1.37 5.23
N SER A 52 15.07 -2.43 4.46
CA SER A 52 13.89 -2.64 3.62
C SER A 52 12.68 -2.87 4.52
N THR A 53 11.62 -2.13 4.26
CA THR A 53 10.34 -2.28 4.96
C THR A 53 9.22 -2.64 4.00
N ASP A 54 9.38 -2.37 2.71
CA ASP A 54 8.32 -2.51 1.71
C ASP A 54 8.84 -3.12 0.43
N LEU A 55 7.91 -3.66 -0.36
CA LEU A 55 8.16 -4.08 -1.73
C LEU A 55 7.55 -3.07 -2.70
N HIS A 56 8.37 -2.60 -3.64
CA HIS A 56 7.91 -1.80 -4.76
C HIS A 56 7.77 -2.66 -6.00
N HIS A 57 6.59 -2.69 -6.62
CA HIS A 57 6.36 -3.38 -7.89
C HIS A 57 6.86 -2.51 -9.04
N VAL A 58 7.84 -2.99 -9.80
CA VAL A 58 8.49 -2.25 -10.90
C VAL A 58 7.50 -1.91 -12.01
N ASP A 59 6.60 -2.84 -12.33
CA ASP A 59 5.53 -2.65 -13.32
C ASP A 59 4.30 -1.89 -12.79
N LEU A 60 4.30 -1.51 -11.51
CA LEU A 60 3.17 -0.91 -10.79
C LEU A 60 1.89 -1.77 -10.74
N ASN A 61 2.00 -3.07 -11.03
CA ASN A 61 0.89 -4.00 -10.91
C ASN A 61 0.99 -4.76 -9.57
N PRO A 62 0.13 -4.45 -8.58
CA PRO A 62 0.17 -5.09 -7.27
C PRO A 62 -0.26 -6.57 -7.27
N HIS A 63 -0.66 -7.11 -8.43
CA HIS A 63 -0.98 -8.53 -8.61
C HIS A 63 0.15 -9.33 -9.28
N ASN A 64 1.22 -8.67 -9.75
CA ASN A 64 2.37 -9.35 -10.34
C ASN A 64 3.44 -9.65 -9.28
N HIS A 65 3.31 -10.81 -8.66
CA HIS A 65 4.20 -11.29 -7.60
C HIS A 65 5.46 -11.99 -8.12
N ALA A 66 5.94 -11.70 -9.34
CA ALA A 66 7.22 -12.22 -9.80
C ALA A 66 8.36 -11.61 -8.97
N ASP A 67 9.30 -12.43 -8.50
CA ASP A 67 10.42 -11.96 -7.66
C ASP A 67 11.29 -10.91 -8.37
N GLY A 68 11.47 -11.04 -9.69
CA GLY A 68 12.18 -10.04 -10.49
C GLY A 68 11.40 -8.74 -10.75
N ASN A 69 10.11 -8.69 -10.38
CA ASN A 69 9.26 -7.52 -10.54
C ASN A 69 9.14 -6.70 -9.25
N VAL A 70 9.85 -7.07 -8.18
CA VAL A 70 9.77 -6.36 -6.89
C VAL A 70 11.14 -5.92 -6.40
N LEU A 71 11.17 -4.73 -5.80
CA LEU A 71 12.34 -4.18 -5.12
C LEU A 71 12.07 -4.07 -3.62
N ALA A 72 12.99 -4.57 -2.81
CA ALA A 72 13.01 -4.37 -1.37
C ALA A 72 13.54 -2.97 -1.05
N VAL A 73 12.69 -2.13 -0.46
CA VAL A 73 12.98 -0.69 -0.27
C VAL A 73 12.51 -0.21 1.09
N CYS A 74 13.12 0.86 1.59
CA CYS A 74 12.59 1.57 2.76
C CYS A 74 11.37 2.42 2.37
N GLU A 75 10.48 2.66 3.33
CA GLU A 75 9.27 3.47 3.16
C GLU A 75 9.56 4.83 2.52
N THR A 76 10.65 5.50 2.94
CA THR A 76 11.04 6.81 2.41
C THR A 76 11.34 6.76 0.91
N CYS A 77 12.15 5.80 0.46
CA CYS A 77 12.46 5.63 -0.97
C CYS A 77 11.23 5.16 -1.75
N HIS A 78 10.41 4.29 -1.14
CA HIS A 78 9.19 3.81 -1.76
C HIS A 78 8.26 4.96 -2.15
N HIS A 79 8.01 5.88 -1.22
CA HIS A 79 7.09 6.99 -1.46
C HIS A 79 7.73 8.16 -2.21
N SER A 80 9.00 8.49 -1.90
CA SER A 80 9.64 9.72 -2.38
C SER A 80 10.44 9.55 -3.67
N VAL A 81 10.80 8.33 -4.06
CA VAL A 81 11.61 8.09 -5.25
C VAL A 81 10.81 7.27 -6.26
N LEU A 82 10.18 6.20 -5.81
CA LEU A 82 9.55 5.23 -6.71
C LEU A 82 8.09 5.55 -7.04
N HIS A 83 7.34 6.14 -6.10
CA HIS A 83 5.97 6.60 -6.34
C HIS A 83 5.84 8.07 -6.76
N ARG A 84 6.94 8.80 -6.97
CA ARG A 84 6.88 10.13 -7.59
C ARG A 84 6.62 9.99 -9.09
N ARG A 85 5.35 9.94 -9.46
CA ARG A 85 4.86 10.26 -10.81
C ARG A 85 4.01 11.50 -10.76
#